data_AF-A0A1I7Y6H2-F1
#
_entry.id   AF-A0A1I7Y6H2-F1
#
_cell.length_a   1.000
_cell.length_b   1.000
_cell.length_c   1.000
_cell.angle_alpha   90.00
_cell.angle_beta   90.00
_cell.angle_gamma   90.00
#
_symmetry.space_group_name_H-M   'P 1'
#
loop_
_entity.id
_entity.type
_entity.pdbx_description
1 polymer ?
#
loop_
_entity_poly.entity_id
_entity_poly.type
_entity_poly.pdbx_seq_one_letter_code
_entity_poly.pdbx_strand_id
1 'polypeptide(L)'
;MAEMAEMKDERMCKPCKNQIPSKSWSQHIYMHLAKYKQIYRFKCDFTHCTYETYRKDTLQRHMNHVHDGVCENKIRDRKDQLAKAYEDMIKEITA
;
A
#
# COMPACT_ATOMS: atom_id res chain seq x y z
N MET A 1 -17.94 26.39 25.20
CA MET A 1 -17.01 25.82 24.21
C MET A 1 -17.07 24.32 24.38
N ALA A 2 -17.60 23.59 23.40
CA ALA A 2 -17.63 22.13 23.41
C ALA A 2 -16.72 21.66 22.28
N GLU A 3 -15.55 21.16 22.65
CA GLU A 3 -14.58 20.55 21.75
C GLU A 3 -15.17 19.22 21.26
N MET A 4 -15.46 19.16 19.97
CA MET A 4 -15.98 17.95 19.33
C MET A 4 -14.79 17.05 19.04
N ALA A 5 -14.43 16.18 20.00
CA ALA A 5 -13.45 15.14 19.75
C ALA A 5 -14.03 14.17 18.70
N GLU A 6 -13.60 14.33 17.45
CA GLU A 6 -13.83 13.35 16.39
C GLU A 6 -13.33 11.99 16.87
N MET A 7 -14.24 11.01 16.98
CA MET A 7 -13.90 9.63 17.32
C MET A 7 -12.99 9.07 16.23
N LYS A 8 -11.70 8.99 16.52
CA LYS A 8 -10.69 8.53 15.56
C LYS A 8 -10.93 7.03 15.30
N ASP A 9 -11.46 6.72 14.11
CA ASP A 9 -11.59 5.35 13.63
C ASP A 9 -10.17 4.82 13.30
N GLU A 10 -9.59 4.12 14.27
CA GLU A 10 -8.22 3.62 14.25
C GLU A 10 -8.15 2.14 14.62
N ARG A 11 -7.23 1.42 13.97
CA ARG A 11 -7.04 -0.02 14.10
C ARG A 11 -5.68 -0.33 14.66
N MET A 12 -5.59 -1.29 15.57
CA MET A 12 -4.31 -1.71 16.14
C MET A 12 -3.61 -2.71 15.23
N CYS A 13 -2.36 -2.43 14.89
CA CYS A 13 -1.45 -3.42 14.32
C CYS A 13 -0.63 -4.05 15.44
N LYS A 14 -0.85 -5.33 15.73
CA LYS A 14 -0.14 -6.06 16.80
C LYS A 14 1.38 -6.16 16.59
N PRO A 15 1.90 -6.51 15.39
CA PRO A 15 3.36 -6.60 15.20
C PRO A 15 4.04 -5.23 15.28
N CYS A 16 3.38 -4.14 14.87
CA CYS A 16 3.92 -2.78 14.99
C CYS A 16 3.65 -2.12 16.35
N LYS A 17 2.73 -2.67 17.16
CA LYS A 17 2.22 -2.09 18.42
C LYS A 17 1.73 -0.64 18.27
N ASN A 18 1.22 -0.28 17.09
CA ASN A 18 0.77 1.06 16.76
C ASN A 18 -0.70 1.07 16.37
N GLN A 19 -1.38 2.16 16.72
CA GLN A 19 -2.72 2.46 16.22
C GLN A 19 -2.60 3.17 14.87
N ILE A 20 -3.30 2.64 13.89
CA ILE A 20 -3.24 3.07 12.50
C ILE A 20 -4.62 3.61 12.12
N PRO A 21 -4.73 4.85 11.62
CA PRO A 21 -6.01 5.37 11.16
C PRO A 21 -6.60 4.49 10.06
N SER A 22 -7.91 4.22 10.08
CA SER A 22 -8.55 3.34 9.10
C SER A 22 -8.30 3.75 7.65
N LYS A 23 -8.23 5.06 7.36
CA LYS A 23 -7.89 5.59 6.02
C LYS A 23 -6.50 5.17 5.51
N SER A 24 -5.57 4.86 6.42
CA SER A 24 -4.20 4.43 6.11
C SER A 24 -4.00 2.92 6.25
N TRP A 25 -5.00 2.18 6.73
CA TRP A 25 -4.89 0.76 7.04
C TRP A 25 -4.53 -0.08 5.79
N SER A 26 -5.17 0.20 4.66
CA SER A 26 -4.90 -0.52 3.40
C SER A 26 -3.42 -0.38 3.00
N GLN A 27 -2.88 0.84 3.01
CA GLN A 27 -1.46 1.08 2.72
C GLN A 27 -0.55 0.38 3.72
N HIS A 28 -0.92 0.38 5.01
CA HIS A 28 -0.18 -0.29 6.07
C HIS A 28 -0.10 -1.81 5.86
N ILE A 29 -1.19 -2.46 5.42
CA ILE A 29 -1.18 -3.88 5.07
C ILE A 29 -0.27 -4.16 3.87
N TYR A 30 -0.35 -3.35 2.81
CA TYR A 30 0.53 -3.52 1.66
C TYR A 30 2.02 -3.28 1.99
N MET A 31 2.31 -2.42 2.99
CA MET A 31 3.67 -2.29 3.53
C MET A 31 4.14 -3.61 4.16
N HIS A 32 3.31 -4.29 4.94
CA HIS A 32 3.62 -5.60 5.50
C HIS A 32 3.83 -6.66 4.42
N LEU A 33 2.96 -6.70 3.40
CA LEU A 33 3.11 -7.59 2.24
C LEU A 33 4.42 -7.36 1.48
N ALA A 34 4.81 -6.11 1.27
CA ALA A 34 6.08 -5.79 0.63
C ALA A 34 7.27 -6.20 1.50
N LYS A 35 7.26 -5.86 2.79
CA LYS A 35 8.38 -6.11 3.70
C LYS A 35 8.62 -7.60 3.93
N TYR A 36 7.56 -8.38 4.16
CA TYR A 36 7.69 -9.77 4.61
C TYR A 36 7.45 -10.80 3.51
N LYS A 37 6.58 -10.50 2.53
CA LYS A 37 6.24 -11.45 1.46
C LYS A 37 6.80 -11.03 0.09
N GLN A 38 7.48 -9.87 -0.02
CA GLN A 38 7.93 -9.29 -1.29
C GLN A 38 6.80 -9.17 -2.32
N ILE A 39 5.58 -8.92 -1.84
CA ILE A 39 4.38 -8.76 -2.66
C ILE A 39 4.07 -7.27 -2.77
N TYR A 40 4.03 -6.75 -4.00
CA TYR A 40 3.86 -5.33 -4.27
C TYR A 40 2.56 -5.06 -5.04
N ARG A 41 1.79 -4.06 -4.60
CA ARG A 41 0.50 -3.73 -5.25
C ARG A 41 0.68 -3.15 -6.65
N PHE A 42 1.60 -2.21 -6.83
CA PHE A 42 1.77 -1.48 -8.07
C PHE A 42 3.00 -1.97 -8.82
N LYS A 43 2.87 -2.13 -10.14
CA LYS A 43 3.96 -2.51 -11.03
C LYS A 43 4.05 -1.54 -12.20
N CYS A 44 5.28 -1.18 -12.57
CA CYS A 44 5.56 -0.44 -13.79
C CYS A 44 5.34 -1.35 -15.00
N ASP A 45 4.53 -0.89 -15.96
CA ASP A 45 4.20 -1.64 -17.18
C ASP A 45 4.89 -1.07 -18.43
N PHE A 46 5.95 -0.29 -18.23
CA PHE A 46 6.85 0.09 -19.30
C PHE A 46 7.64 -1.12 -19.80
N THR A 47 7.90 -1.16 -21.10
CA THR A 47 8.69 -2.22 -21.72
C THR A 47 10.09 -2.24 -21.09
N HIS A 48 10.58 -3.43 -20.74
CA HIS A 48 11.87 -3.64 -20.05
C HIS A 48 11.96 -3.05 -18.63
N CYS A 49 10.84 -2.63 -18.02
CA CYS A 49 10.81 -2.22 -16.62
C CYS A 49 10.22 -3.32 -15.74
N THR A 50 10.97 -3.73 -14.71
CA THR A 50 10.53 -4.71 -13.70
C THR A 50 10.21 -4.07 -12.36
N TYR A 51 10.24 -2.74 -12.28
CA TYR A 51 10.06 -2.02 -11.03
C TYR A 51 8.65 -2.23 -10.45
N GLU A 52 8.59 -2.57 -9.18
CA GLU A 52 7.34 -2.75 -8.43
C GLU A 52 7.45 -2.18 -7.02
N THR A 53 6.32 -1.71 -6.50
CA THR A 53 6.25 -1.06 -5.20
C THR A 53 4.84 -1.14 -4.61
N TYR A 54 4.72 -0.95 -3.31
CA TYR A 54 3.43 -1.00 -2.62
C TYR A 54 2.69 0.36 -2.62
N ARG A 55 3.36 1.45 -3.02
CA ARG A 55 2.81 2.81 -3.06
C ARG A 55 2.71 3.37 -4.48
N LYS A 56 1.58 4.00 -4.82
CA LYS A 56 1.39 4.66 -6.13
C LYS A 56 2.35 5.84 -6.33
N ASP A 57 2.55 6.67 -5.31
CA ASP A 57 3.44 7.85 -5.40
C ASP A 57 4.90 7.46 -5.65
N THR A 58 5.39 6.39 -5.01
CA THR A 58 6.73 5.85 -5.29
C THR A 58 6.86 5.41 -6.75
N LEU A 59 5.83 4.77 -7.31
CA LEU A 59 5.84 4.35 -8.71
C LEU A 59 5.79 5.55 -9.66
N GLN A 60 5.00 6.58 -9.35
CA GLN A 60 4.97 7.82 -10.13
C GLN A 60 6.33 8.52 -10.13
N ARG A 61 7.01 8.60 -8.97
CA ARG A 61 8.37 9.13 -8.88
C ARG A 61 9.36 8.31 -9.69
N HIS A 62 9.25 6.98 -9.64
CA HIS A 62 10.05 6.10 -10.49
C HIS A 62 9.84 6.42 -11.97
N MET A 63 8.59 6.61 -12.42
CA MET A 63 8.29 6.94 -13.81
C MET A 63 8.86 8.29 -14.25
N ASN A 64 8.73 9.33 -13.42
CA ASN A 64 9.35 10.62 -13.70
C ASN A 64 10.86 10.53 -13.86
N HIS A 65 11.53 9.69 -13.06
CA HIS A 65 12.99 9.60 -13.07
C HIS A 65 13.56 8.64 -14.12
N VAL A 66 12.83 7.57 -14.46
CA VAL A 66 13.32 6.48 -15.33
C VAL A 66 12.69 6.50 -16.72
N HIS A 67 11.49 7.05 -16.84
CA HIS A 67 10.69 7.06 -18.08
C HIS A 67 10.31 8.46 -18.56
N ASP A 68 10.99 9.50 -18.03
CA ASP A 68 10.83 10.90 -18.43
C ASP A 68 9.38 11.42 -18.35
N GLY A 69 8.61 10.89 -17.39
CA GLY A 69 7.26 11.36 -17.12
C GLY A 69 6.34 10.33 -16.47
N VAL A 70 5.31 10.81 -15.77
CA VAL A 70 4.26 9.94 -15.23
C VAL A 70 3.27 9.57 -16.32
N CYS A 71 3.26 8.29 -16.71
CA CYS A 71 2.20 7.73 -17.54
C CYS A 71 1.26 6.88 -16.67
N GLU A 72 0.10 7.42 -16.29
CA GLU A 72 -0.86 6.69 -15.42
C GLU A 72 -1.32 5.36 -16.02
N ASN A 73 -1.46 5.27 -17.34
CA ASN A 73 -1.80 4.04 -18.06
C ASN A 73 -0.72 2.94 -17.99
N LYS A 74 0.48 3.27 -17.47
CA LYS A 74 1.58 2.33 -17.25
C LYS A 74 1.71 1.91 -15.78
N ILE A 75 0.81 2.37 -14.92
CA ILE A 75 0.72 1.93 -13.53
C ILE A 75 -0.28 0.78 -13.45
N ARG A 76 0.23 -0.45 -13.33
CA ARG A 76 -0.61 -1.63 -13.13
C ARG A 76 -0.95 -1.78 -11.65
N ASP A 77 -2.21 -1.59 -11.29
CA ASP A 77 -2.73 -1.92 -9.96
C ASP A 77 -3.10 -3.41 -9.90
N ARG A 78 -2.41 -4.18 -9.06
CA ARG A 78 -2.66 -5.62 -8.86
C ARG A 78 -3.61 -5.92 -7.69
N LYS A 79 -4.35 -4.93 -7.16
CA LYS A 79 -5.23 -5.12 -5.98
C LYS A 79 -6.09 -6.39 -6.05
N ASP A 80 -6.68 -6.67 -7.21
CA ASP A 80 -7.63 -7.78 -7.39
C ASP A 80 -6.91 -9.14 -7.33
N GLN A 81 -5.70 -9.21 -7.88
CA GLN A 81 -4.83 -10.38 -7.81
C GLN A 81 -4.31 -10.63 -6.38
N LEU A 82 -4.24 -9.58 -5.57
CA LEU A 82 -3.70 -9.63 -4.22
C LEU A 82 -4.77 -9.73 -3.13
N ALA A 83 -6.05 -9.83 -3.47
CA ALA A 83 -7.15 -9.85 -2.50
C ALA A 83 -6.96 -10.91 -1.41
N LYS A 84 -6.59 -12.14 -1.80
CA LYS A 84 -6.33 -13.22 -0.84
C LYS A 84 -5.15 -12.92 0.09
N ALA A 85 -4.04 -12.43 -0.46
CA ALA A 85 -2.84 -12.08 0.33
C ALA A 85 -3.12 -10.91 1.28
N TYR A 86 -3.93 -9.94 0.85
CA TYR A 86 -4.37 -8.82 1.66
C TYR A 86 -5.20 -9.27 2.87
N GLU A 87 -6.20 -10.14 2.65
CA GLU A 87 -7.03 -10.68 3.74
C GLU A 87 -6.24 -11.55 4.71
N ASP A 88 -5.33 -12.38 4.20
CA ASP A 88 -4.41 -13.19 5.01
C ASP A 88 -3.52 -12.30 5.90
N MET A 89 -2.94 -11.25 5.33
CA MET A 89 -2.10 -10.31 6.07
C MET A 89 -2.90 -9.54 7.12
N ILE A 90 -4.16 -9.16 6.85
CA ILE A 90 -5.04 -8.55 7.87
C ILE A 90 -5.16 -9.48 9.08
N LYS A 91 -5.46 -10.76 8.85
CA LYS A 91 -5.58 -11.74 9.93
C LYS A 91 -4.28 -11.84 10.70
N GLU A 92 -3.14 -11.95 10.03
CA GLU A 92 -1.83 -12.01 10.68
C GLU A 92 -1.48 -10.80 11.55
N ILE A 93 -1.82 -9.56 11.13
CA ILE A 93 -1.48 -8.35 11.91
C ILE A 93 -2.50 -7.99 13.00
N THR A 94 -3.69 -8.61 12.96
CA THR A 94 -4.78 -8.38 13.92
C THR A 94 -5.04 -9.55 14.87
N ALA A 95 -4.57 -10.76 14.54
CA ALA A 95 -4.63 -11.97 15.37
C ALA A 95 -3.72 -11.89 16.59
#